data_AF-A0A7S0B0U8-F1
#
_entry.id   AF-A0A7S0B0U8-F1
#
_cell.length_a   1.000
_cell.length_b   1.000
_cell.length_c   1.000
_cell.angle_alpha   90.00
_cell.angle_beta   90.00
_cell.angle_gamma   90.00
#
_symmetry.space_group_name_H-M   'P 1'
#
loop_
_entity.id
_entity.type
_entity.pdbx_description
1 polymer ?
#
loop_
_entity_poly.entity_id
_entity_poly.type
_entity_poly.pdbx_seq_one_letter_code
_entity_poly.pdbx_strand_id
1 'polypeptide(L)'
;SGGSIIVLIFGLVVGVWGAMRIAEDAAQQRRELEREPPTPLRDQALYFTPYPWVIWASFGAGVAVAAIVGITLVLLYIPSNTATVFKLRTGVIGTFRDPKFSTYRRNADVICYNVGNMIYALIGSTSLFFLLGGGAVFLLTWAPTQGFMINLIGWGLGLGITMVIKMIVTKCLRKNYQQALYRKKPRTANITGLCLMCWNIALGAGVMLGRLTQFLLAAAFWIGRTDAQFLDEDVKLLGYGFDKIAINFRKDILVTEAHRHPFLDRIGGMYLMRYAYGHEFGSNAGARWRQLFCAALMPWFKKFRSLRNLERVLEEKAAASLVEGSSAPGLTVEEMVQLSAFRQRRKALVSTKDEPPKRGEYPTVSQRGEYMASF
;
A
#
# COMPACT_ATOMS: atom_id res chain seq x y z
N SER A 1 11.04 5.97 4.20
CA SER A 1 10.07 6.86 4.88
C SER A 1 10.60 8.30 5.07
N GLY A 2 11.91 8.53 5.26
CA GLY A 2 12.45 9.88 5.47
C GLY A 2 12.25 10.86 4.29
N GLY A 3 12.46 10.41 3.05
CA GLY A 3 12.34 11.29 1.86
C GLY A 3 10.95 11.90 1.66
N SER A 4 9.87 11.13 1.88
CA SER A 4 8.49 11.61 1.79
C SER A 4 8.17 12.69 2.83
N ILE A 5 8.75 12.59 4.03
CA ILE A 5 8.57 13.59 5.09
C ILE A 5 9.28 14.90 4.70
N ILE A 6 10.50 14.82 4.17
CA ILE A 6 11.25 16.00 3.72
C ILE A 6 10.51 16.74 2.62
N VAL A 7 9.98 16.01 1.62
CA VAL A 7 9.21 16.62 0.52
C VAL A 7 7.93 17.28 1.03
N LEU A 8 7.23 16.65 1.98
CA LEU A 8 6.05 17.26 2.61
C LEU A 8 6.37 18.53 3.39
N ILE A 9 7.44 18.52 4.19
CA ILE A 9 7.87 19.69 4.96
C ILE A 9 8.27 20.83 4.02
N PHE A 10 9.10 20.55 3.01
CA PHE A 10 9.53 21.53 2.04
C PHE A 10 8.34 22.12 1.26
N GLY A 11 7.43 21.26 0.79
CA GLY A 11 6.20 21.69 0.11
C GLY A 11 5.31 22.56 1.00
N LEU A 12 5.20 22.25 2.29
CA LEU A 12 4.45 23.06 3.26
C LEU A 12 5.10 24.43 3.46
N VAL A 13 6.42 24.49 3.61
CA VAL A 13 7.16 25.76 3.77
C VAL A 13 6.98 26.64 2.53
N VAL A 14 7.19 26.09 1.33
CA VAL A 14 6.99 26.82 0.06
C VAL A 14 5.55 27.28 -0.11
N GLY A 15 4.58 26.42 0.24
CA GLY A 15 3.16 26.75 0.18
C GLY A 15 2.79 27.89 1.13
N VAL A 16 3.23 27.83 2.40
CA VAL A 16 2.99 28.87 3.41
C VAL A 16 3.62 30.19 2.97
N TRP A 17 4.87 30.15 2.48
CA TRP A 17 5.56 31.34 1.98
C TRP A 17 4.86 31.95 0.76
N GLY A 18 4.40 31.12 -0.18
CA GLY A 18 3.60 31.56 -1.33
C GLY A 18 2.27 32.20 -0.91
N ALA A 19 1.57 31.61 0.06
CA ALA A 19 0.34 32.17 0.59
C ALA A 19 0.55 33.50 1.32
N MET A 20 1.65 33.63 2.08
CA MET A 20 2.07 34.90 2.69
C MET A 20 2.23 36.00 1.64
N ARG A 21 2.97 35.70 0.56
CA ARG A 21 3.18 36.64 -0.54
C ARG A 21 1.87 37.06 -1.20
N ILE A 22 1.02 36.10 -1.55
CA ILE A 22 -0.29 36.38 -2.17
C ILE A 22 -1.19 37.22 -1.24
N ALA A 23 -1.16 36.95 0.07
CA ALA A 23 -1.94 37.71 1.05
C ALA A 23 -1.39 39.14 1.25
N GLU A 24 -0.06 39.32 1.23
CA GLU A 24 0.60 40.63 1.28
C GLU A 24 0.30 41.46 0.02
N ASP A 25 0.40 40.85 -1.17
CA ASP A 25 0.11 41.51 -2.44
C ASP A 25 -1.35 41.94 -2.50
N ALA A 26 -2.29 41.07 -2.08
CA ALA A 26 -3.70 41.41 -1.99
C ALA A 26 -3.96 42.56 -0.97
N ALA A 27 -3.21 42.59 0.14
CA ALA A 27 -3.30 43.67 1.12
C ALA A 27 -2.81 45.00 0.55
N GLN A 28 -1.70 44.98 -0.20
CA GLN A 28 -1.11 46.16 -0.84
C GLN A 28 -2.06 46.72 -1.90
N GLN A 29 -2.51 45.87 -2.83
CA GLN A 29 -3.45 46.26 -3.88
C GLN A 29 -4.72 46.87 -3.30
N ARG A 30 -5.25 46.29 -2.21
CA ARG A 30 -6.42 46.84 -1.54
C ARG A 30 -6.16 48.22 -0.91
N ARG A 31 -5.00 48.40 -0.26
CA ARG A 31 -4.62 49.71 0.32
C ARG A 31 -4.44 50.77 -0.76
N GLU A 32 -3.92 50.40 -1.93
CA GLU A 32 -3.79 51.29 -3.08
C GLU A 32 -5.16 51.73 -3.58
N LEU A 33 -6.08 50.77 -3.80
CA LEU A 33 -7.47 51.06 -4.17
C LEU A 33 -8.18 51.89 -3.11
N GLU A 34 -7.88 51.72 -1.82
CA GLU A 34 -8.48 52.51 -0.74
C GLU A 34 -8.02 53.98 -0.72
N ARG A 35 -6.85 54.29 -1.30
CA ARG A 35 -6.33 55.66 -1.42
C ARG A 35 -6.92 56.43 -2.59
N GLU A 36 -7.42 55.75 -3.61
CA GLU A 36 -8.06 56.38 -4.77
C GLU A 36 -9.38 57.08 -4.37
N PRO A 37 -9.78 58.18 -5.04
CA PRO A 37 -11.06 58.83 -4.77
C PRO A 37 -12.24 57.85 -5.00
N PRO A 38 -13.35 57.99 -4.26
CA PRO A 38 -14.50 57.11 -4.39
C PRO A 38 -15.06 57.18 -5.81
N THR A 39 -14.98 56.07 -6.53
CA THR A 39 -15.54 55.91 -7.87
C THR A 39 -16.24 54.54 -7.96
N PRO A 40 -17.28 54.39 -8.81
CA PRO A 40 -17.96 53.11 -8.96
C PRO A 40 -17.03 51.95 -9.37
N LEU A 41 -15.99 52.24 -10.16
CA LEU A 41 -14.98 51.26 -10.58
C LEU A 41 -14.09 50.84 -9.40
N ARG A 42 -13.68 51.78 -8.55
CA ARG A 42 -12.94 51.50 -7.31
C ARG A 42 -13.75 50.58 -6.40
N ASP A 43 -15.03 50.89 -6.18
CA ASP A 43 -15.89 50.09 -5.31
C ASP A 43 -16.08 48.67 -5.85
N GLN A 44 -16.23 48.52 -7.17
CA GLN A 44 -16.27 47.23 -7.84
C GLN A 44 -14.94 46.46 -7.68
N ALA A 45 -13.80 47.12 -7.86
CA ALA A 45 -12.49 46.51 -7.66
C ALA A 45 -12.27 46.06 -6.20
N LEU A 46 -12.68 46.87 -5.23
CA LEU A 46 -12.64 46.54 -3.79
C LEU A 46 -13.54 45.37 -3.43
N TYR A 47 -14.68 45.20 -4.13
CA TYR A 47 -15.57 44.06 -3.96
C TYR A 47 -14.98 42.75 -4.46
N PHE A 48 -14.29 42.76 -5.61
CA PHE A 48 -13.64 41.57 -6.16
C PHE A 48 -12.32 41.21 -5.45
N THR A 49 -11.61 42.18 -4.89
CA THR A 49 -10.33 41.95 -4.22
C THR A 49 -10.56 41.29 -2.85
N PRO A 50 -10.11 40.05 -2.62
CA PRO A 50 -10.30 39.36 -1.34
C PRO A 50 -9.55 40.07 -0.21
N TYR A 51 -10.10 40.04 1.00
CA TYR A 51 -9.36 40.48 2.18
C TYR A 51 -8.21 39.50 2.49
N PRO A 52 -7.06 39.96 3.02
CA PRO A 52 -5.95 39.08 3.35
C PRO A 52 -6.33 37.92 4.28
N TRP A 53 -7.20 38.18 5.26
CA TRP A 53 -7.66 37.14 6.20
C TRP A 53 -8.44 36.02 5.51
N VAL A 54 -9.13 36.29 4.39
CA VAL A 54 -9.85 35.28 3.60
C VAL A 54 -8.86 34.29 2.98
N ILE A 55 -7.76 34.80 2.43
CA ILE A 55 -6.67 34.01 1.86
C ILE A 55 -6.05 33.15 2.97
N TRP A 56 -5.77 33.75 4.14
CA TRP A 56 -5.22 33.03 5.29
C TRP A 56 -6.13 31.92 5.81
N ALA A 57 -7.41 32.21 5.99
CA ALA A 57 -8.38 31.25 6.50
C ALA A 57 -8.57 30.06 5.54
N SER A 58 -8.69 30.35 4.24
CA SER A 58 -8.83 29.31 3.21
C SER A 58 -7.56 28.47 3.05
N PHE A 59 -6.39 29.10 3.02
CA PHE A 59 -5.11 28.40 2.98
C PHE A 59 -4.91 27.52 4.22
N GLY A 60 -5.12 28.06 5.42
CA GLY A 60 -4.99 27.33 6.68
C GLY A 60 -5.93 26.13 6.76
N ALA A 61 -7.19 26.29 6.34
CA ALA A 61 -8.15 25.19 6.27
C ALA A 61 -7.72 24.13 5.24
N GLY A 62 -7.26 24.54 4.07
CA GLY A 62 -6.73 23.63 3.04
C GLY A 62 -5.54 22.81 3.56
N VAL A 63 -4.56 23.44 4.20
CA VAL A 63 -3.40 22.75 4.79
C VAL A 63 -3.82 21.78 5.88
N ALA A 64 -4.74 22.17 6.76
CA ALA A 64 -5.24 21.30 7.83
C ALA A 64 -5.91 20.04 7.26
N VAL A 65 -6.80 20.21 6.27
CA VAL A 65 -7.48 19.08 5.61
C VAL A 65 -6.48 18.18 4.89
N ALA A 66 -5.56 18.76 4.11
CA ALA A 66 -4.53 18.01 3.40
C ALA A 66 -3.60 17.23 4.34
N ALA A 67 -3.22 17.81 5.47
CA ALA A 67 -2.40 17.16 6.48
C ALA A 67 -3.14 15.98 7.14
N ILE A 68 -4.39 16.17 7.53
CA ILE A 68 -5.23 15.10 8.10
C ILE A 68 -5.37 13.94 7.10
N VAL A 69 -5.65 14.23 5.83
CA VAL A 69 -5.77 13.22 4.78
C VAL A 69 -4.43 12.51 4.54
N GLY A 70 -3.32 13.26 4.44
CA GLY A 70 -2.00 12.67 4.25
C GLY A 70 -1.61 11.71 5.38
N ILE A 71 -1.82 12.11 6.63
CA ILE A 71 -1.62 11.25 7.81
C ILE A 71 -2.52 10.02 7.73
N THR A 72 -3.80 10.20 7.41
CA THR A 72 -4.76 9.09 7.30
C THR A 72 -4.35 8.08 6.22
N LEU A 73 -3.90 8.55 5.05
CA LEU A 73 -3.44 7.68 3.97
C LEU A 73 -2.22 6.85 4.38
N VAL A 74 -1.25 7.47 5.06
CA VAL A 74 -0.07 6.76 5.58
C VAL A 74 -0.48 5.72 6.64
N LEU A 75 -1.39 6.08 7.54
CA LEU A 75 -1.89 5.16 8.57
C LEU A 75 -2.70 4.00 7.99
N LEU A 76 -3.46 4.21 6.91
CA LEU A 76 -4.22 3.16 6.22
C LEU A 76 -3.32 2.23 5.38
N TYR A 77 -2.18 2.72 4.92
CA TYR A 77 -1.25 1.93 4.11
C TYR A 77 -0.65 0.74 4.87
N ILE A 78 -0.24 0.95 6.13
CA ILE A 78 0.37 -0.10 6.98
C ILE A 78 -0.54 -1.33 7.14
N PRO A 79 -1.78 -1.22 7.66
CA PRO A 79 -2.67 -2.36 7.82
C PRO A 79 -3.10 -2.97 6.48
N SER A 80 -3.15 -2.16 5.41
CA SER A 80 -3.48 -2.69 4.08
C SER A 80 -2.36 -3.56 3.50
N ASN A 81 -1.10 -3.12 3.66
CA ASN A 81 0.06 -3.92 3.25
C ASN A 81 0.11 -5.25 4.03
N THR A 82 -0.03 -5.21 5.36
CA THR A 82 -0.03 -6.44 6.17
C THR A 82 -1.20 -7.36 5.83
N ALA A 83 -2.40 -6.81 5.64
CA ALA A 83 -3.56 -7.60 5.21
C ALA A 83 -3.34 -8.25 3.85
N THR A 84 -2.70 -7.54 2.90
CA THR A 84 -2.40 -8.08 1.57
C THR A 84 -1.36 -9.20 1.64
N VAL A 85 -0.31 -9.04 2.44
CA VAL A 85 0.68 -10.09 2.73
C VAL A 85 0.00 -11.32 3.32
N PHE A 86 -0.87 -11.14 4.32
CA PHE A 86 -1.60 -12.27 4.92
C PHE A 86 -2.51 -12.96 3.92
N LYS A 87 -3.26 -12.22 3.10
CA LYS A 87 -4.12 -12.79 2.04
C LYS A 87 -3.33 -13.58 1.00
N LEU A 88 -2.11 -13.16 0.68
CA LEU A 88 -1.21 -13.92 -0.21
C LEU A 88 -0.74 -15.21 0.46
N ARG A 89 -0.33 -15.16 1.73
CA ARG A 89 0.16 -16.32 2.48
C ARG A 89 -0.93 -17.37 2.77
N THR A 90 -2.15 -16.92 3.04
CA THR A 90 -3.31 -17.81 3.26
C THR A 90 -3.91 -18.35 1.97
N GLY A 91 -3.46 -17.86 0.81
CA GLY A 91 -3.97 -18.24 -0.49
C GLY A 91 -5.37 -17.68 -0.80
N VAL A 92 -5.84 -16.69 -0.03
CA VAL A 92 -7.08 -15.94 -0.36
C VAL A 92 -6.92 -15.20 -1.69
N ILE A 93 -5.74 -14.61 -1.90
CA ILE A 93 -5.32 -14.17 -3.24
C ILE A 93 -4.63 -15.37 -3.88
N GLY A 94 -5.29 -15.95 -4.90
CA GLY A 94 -4.79 -17.11 -5.61
C GLY A 94 -3.46 -16.79 -6.31
N THR A 95 -2.43 -17.58 -6.04
CA THR A 95 -1.14 -17.48 -6.74
C THR A 95 -1.08 -18.49 -7.88
N PHE A 96 -0.92 -19.78 -7.59
CA PHE A 96 -0.70 -20.80 -8.62
C PHE A 96 -1.92 -21.16 -9.46
N ARG A 97 -3.15 -20.87 -8.98
CA ARG A 97 -4.40 -21.21 -9.68
C ARG A 97 -5.00 -20.05 -10.45
N ASP A 98 -4.51 -18.84 -10.25
CA ASP A 98 -5.04 -17.66 -10.93
C ASP A 98 -4.31 -17.47 -12.28
N PRO A 99 -5.01 -17.51 -13.43
CA PRO A 99 -4.38 -17.26 -14.73
C PRO A 99 -3.72 -15.87 -14.81
N LYS A 100 -4.25 -14.89 -14.05
CA LYS A 100 -3.69 -13.53 -13.98
C LYS A 100 -2.35 -13.49 -13.26
N PHE A 101 -1.99 -14.52 -12.49
CA PHE A 101 -0.76 -14.56 -11.70
C PHE A 101 0.52 -14.51 -12.55
N SER A 102 0.44 -15.01 -13.78
CA SER A 102 1.53 -14.89 -14.76
C SER A 102 1.94 -13.44 -15.02
N THR A 103 1.00 -12.49 -14.94
CA THR A 103 1.24 -11.05 -15.10
C THR A 103 2.03 -10.47 -13.94
N TYR A 104 1.81 -10.95 -12.71
CA TYR A 104 2.53 -10.48 -11.53
C TYR A 104 3.99 -10.96 -11.50
N ARG A 105 4.31 -12.09 -12.16
CA ARG A 105 5.68 -12.64 -12.20
C ARG A 105 6.63 -11.94 -13.19
N ARG A 106 6.09 -11.19 -14.15
CA ARG A 106 6.90 -10.53 -15.20
C ARG A 106 7.29 -9.11 -14.80
N ASN A 107 8.45 -8.67 -15.29
CA ASN A 107 8.96 -7.30 -15.15
C ASN A 107 9.10 -6.86 -13.68
N ALA A 108 9.94 -7.56 -12.93
CA ALA A 108 10.22 -7.21 -11.53
C ALA A 108 10.84 -5.80 -11.39
N ASP A 109 11.55 -5.31 -12.40
CA ASP A 109 12.20 -3.99 -12.38
C ASP A 109 11.21 -2.83 -12.22
N VAL A 110 9.95 -3.03 -12.59
CA VAL A 110 8.87 -2.03 -12.46
C VAL A 110 8.56 -1.71 -10.99
N ILE A 111 8.98 -2.57 -10.06
CA ILE A 111 8.83 -2.37 -8.62
C ILE A 111 9.53 -1.09 -8.15
N CYS A 112 10.65 -0.71 -8.77
CA CYS A 112 11.37 0.52 -8.43
C CYS A 112 10.50 1.78 -8.59
N TYR A 113 9.47 1.75 -9.47
CA TYR A 113 8.54 2.88 -9.63
C TYR A 113 7.55 3.02 -8.47
N ASN A 114 7.34 2.00 -7.63
CA ASN A 114 6.38 2.09 -6.53
C ASN A 114 6.74 3.19 -5.53
N VAL A 115 8.02 3.39 -5.26
CA VAL A 115 8.48 4.46 -4.37
C VAL A 115 8.09 5.83 -4.92
N GLY A 116 8.34 6.06 -6.21
CA GLY A 116 7.93 7.28 -6.89
C GLY A 116 6.40 7.44 -6.92
N ASN A 117 5.68 6.38 -7.28
CA ASN A 117 4.22 6.38 -7.31
C ASN A 117 3.62 6.69 -5.95
N MET A 118 4.17 6.17 -4.85
CA MET A 118 3.71 6.50 -3.49
C MET A 118 3.91 7.98 -3.15
N ILE A 119 5.06 8.56 -3.52
CA ILE A 119 5.33 9.99 -3.28
C ILE A 119 4.37 10.85 -4.10
N TYR A 120 4.25 10.60 -5.41
CA TYR A 120 3.39 11.39 -6.29
C TYR A 120 1.89 11.17 -6.02
N ALA A 121 1.46 9.96 -5.65
CA ALA A 121 0.10 9.68 -5.21
C ALA A 121 -0.25 10.50 -3.96
N LEU A 122 0.66 10.53 -2.98
CA LEU A 122 0.46 11.30 -1.76
C LEU A 122 0.39 12.80 -2.05
N ILE A 123 1.33 13.35 -2.84
CA ILE A 123 1.33 14.76 -3.24
C ILE A 123 0.05 15.09 -4.03
N GLY A 124 -0.33 14.25 -4.98
CA GLY A 124 -1.52 14.45 -5.80
C GLY A 124 -2.80 14.47 -4.96
N SER A 125 -2.96 13.52 -4.03
CA SER A 125 -4.13 13.46 -3.15
C SER A 125 -4.16 14.62 -2.15
N THR A 126 -3.04 14.94 -1.48
CA THR A 126 -3.00 16.07 -0.53
C THR A 126 -3.23 17.40 -1.22
N SER A 127 -2.69 17.61 -2.41
CA SER A 127 -2.94 18.83 -3.22
C SER A 127 -4.41 18.93 -3.62
N LEU A 128 -5.04 17.83 -4.02
CA LEU A 128 -6.46 17.81 -4.38
C LEU A 128 -7.35 18.12 -3.16
N PHE A 129 -7.07 17.55 -1.99
CA PHE A 129 -7.80 17.85 -0.77
C PHE A 129 -7.53 19.25 -0.23
N PHE A 130 -6.32 19.77 -0.42
CA PHE A 130 -6.00 21.18 -0.17
C PHE A 130 -6.89 22.09 -1.01
N LEU A 131 -7.01 21.83 -2.32
CA LEU A 131 -7.85 22.60 -3.23
C LEU A 131 -9.34 22.46 -2.91
N LEU A 132 -9.81 21.25 -2.58
CA LEU A 132 -11.21 21.03 -2.22
C LEU A 132 -11.57 21.70 -0.89
N GLY A 133 -10.77 21.50 0.15
CA GLY A 133 -11.01 22.08 1.47
C GLY A 133 -10.80 23.59 1.50
N GLY A 134 -9.63 24.05 1.03
CA GLY A 134 -9.28 25.46 0.97
C GLY A 134 -10.17 26.23 -0.02
N GLY A 135 -10.44 25.65 -1.19
CA GLY A 135 -11.35 26.23 -2.17
C GLY A 135 -12.78 26.36 -1.65
N ALA A 136 -13.30 25.36 -0.92
CA ALA A 136 -14.62 25.47 -0.30
C ALA A 136 -14.69 26.61 0.74
N VAL A 137 -13.69 26.74 1.61
CA VAL A 137 -13.61 27.85 2.59
C VAL A 137 -13.46 29.19 1.87
N PHE A 138 -12.62 29.26 0.83
CA PHE A 138 -12.43 30.47 0.02
C PHE A 138 -13.75 30.92 -0.63
N LEU A 139 -14.46 30.01 -1.31
CA LEU A 139 -15.73 30.32 -1.96
C LEU A 139 -16.82 30.76 -0.97
N LEU A 140 -16.79 30.24 0.27
CA LEU A 140 -17.74 30.62 1.33
C LEU A 140 -17.43 31.98 1.97
N THR A 141 -16.16 32.38 1.99
CA THR A 141 -15.71 33.61 2.67
C THR A 141 -15.46 34.77 1.72
N TRP A 142 -15.28 34.51 0.42
CA TRP A 142 -15.10 35.53 -0.59
C TRP A 142 -16.43 36.17 -0.99
N ALA A 143 -16.53 37.50 -0.83
CA ALA A 143 -17.79 38.24 -0.96
C ALA A 143 -18.55 38.03 -2.29
N PRO A 144 -17.89 37.98 -3.47
CA PRO A 144 -18.57 37.71 -4.74
C PRO A 144 -19.26 36.35 -4.82
N THR A 145 -18.68 35.30 -4.22
CA THR A 145 -19.19 33.93 -4.31
C THR A 145 -20.03 33.52 -3.11
N GLN A 146 -19.92 34.24 -1.99
CA GLN A 146 -20.59 33.92 -0.73
C GLN A 146 -22.11 33.77 -0.87
N GLY A 147 -22.77 34.71 -1.58
CA GLY A 147 -24.22 34.66 -1.77
C GLY A 147 -24.68 33.40 -2.52
N PHE A 148 -23.95 33.04 -3.59
CA PHE A 148 -24.21 31.79 -4.33
C PHE A 148 -23.99 30.56 -3.45
N MET A 149 -22.92 30.52 -2.67
CA MET A 149 -22.60 29.37 -1.81
C MET A 149 -23.60 29.20 -0.67
N ILE A 150 -24.07 30.29 -0.05
CA ILE A 150 -25.13 30.23 0.99
C ILE A 150 -26.43 29.70 0.38
N ASN A 151 -26.79 30.17 -0.81
CA ASN A 151 -27.96 29.64 -1.53
C ASN A 151 -27.79 28.14 -1.82
N LEU A 152 -26.62 27.72 -2.31
CA LEU A 152 -26.32 26.31 -2.58
C LEU A 152 -26.44 25.44 -1.31
N ILE A 153 -25.94 25.92 -0.16
CA ILE A 153 -26.11 25.26 1.14
C ILE A 153 -27.59 25.19 1.52
N GLY A 154 -28.33 26.28 1.35
CA GLY A 154 -29.78 26.32 1.59
C GLY A 154 -30.55 25.31 0.74
N TRP A 155 -30.22 25.20 -0.55
CA TRP A 155 -30.74 24.18 -1.45
C TRP A 155 -30.40 22.77 -0.96
N GLY A 156 -29.16 22.52 -0.53
CA GLY A 156 -28.74 21.24 0.03
C GLY A 156 -29.51 20.86 1.30
N LEU A 157 -29.71 21.81 2.23
CA LEU A 157 -30.50 21.61 3.44
C LEU A 157 -31.96 21.33 3.13
N GLY A 158 -32.57 22.09 2.21
CA GLY A 158 -33.94 21.86 1.76
C GLY A 158 -34.12 20.47 1.15
N LEU A 159 -33.20 20.05 0.27
CA LEU A 159 -33.18 18.69 -0.29
C LEU A 159 -33.05 17.63 0.82
N GLY A 160 -32.18 17.84 1.79
CA GLY A 160 -32.01 16.95 2.95
C GLY A 160 -33.32 16.77 3.75
N ILE A 161 -34.00 17.88 4.07
CA ILE A 161 -35.29 17.86 4.79
C ILE A 161 -36.34 17.08 3.99
N THR A 162 -36.47 17.34 2.68
CA THR A 162 -37.43 16.61 1.84
C THR A 162 -37.13 15.11 1.76
N MET A 163 -35.86 14.70 1.76
CA MET A 163 -35.48 13.28 1.83
C MET A 163 -35.91 12.65 3.15
N VAL A 164 -35.70 13.31 4.29
CA VAL A 164 -36.11 12.81 5.61
C VAL A 164 -37.64 12.67 5.69
N ILE A 165 -38.39 13.69 5.25
CA ILE A 165 -39.86 13.63 5.20
C ILE A 165 -40.31 12.44 4.35
N LYS A 166 -39.71 12.25 3.16
CA LYS A 166 -40.01 11.10 2.32
C LYS A 166 -39.68 9.77 3.02
N MET A 167 -38.55 9.65 3.71
CA MET A 167 -38.22 8.43 4.45
C MET A 167 -39.28 8.11 5.51
N ILE A 168 -39.79 9.11 6.21
CA ILE A 168 -40.86 8.95 7.20
C ILE A 168 -42.17 8.52 6.49
N VAL A 169 -42.60 9.27 5.47
CA VAL A 169 -43.82 8.99 4.70
C VAL A 169 -43.76 7.58 4.10
N THR A 170 -42.66 7.23 3.43
CA THR A 170 -42.50 5.89 2.84
C THR A 170 -42.46 4.79 3.89
N LYS A 171 -41.83 4.98 5.06
CA LYS A 171 -41.89 4.01 6.17
C LYS A 171 -43.32 3.81 6.66
N CYS A 172 -44.08 4.89 6.88
CA CYS A 172 -45.48 4.84 7.32
C CYS A 172 -46.38 4.16 6.27
N LEU A 173 -46.28 4.56 5.00
CA LEU A 173 -47.05 3.98 3.91
C LEU A 173 -46.70 2.51 3.68
N ARG A 174 -45.42 2.14 3.75
CA ARG A 174 -44.97 0.75 3.63
C ARG A 174 -45.52 -0.12 4.76
N LYS A 175 -45.44 0.35 6.01
CA LYS A 175 -45.99 -0.38 7.17
C LYS A 175 -47.50 -0.65 7.03
N ASN A 176 -48.24 0.34 6.51
CA ASN A 176 -49.70 0.28 6.42
C ASN A 176 -50.22 -0.47 5.18
N TYR A 177 -49.54 -0.33 4.03
CA TYR A 177 -50.06 -0.82 2.74
C TYR A 177 -49.24 -1.95 2.12
N GLN A 178 -48.05 -2.25 2.62
CA GLN A 178 -47.17 -3.31 2.12
C GLN A 178 -46.80 -4.30 3.24
N GLN A 179 -46.54 -5.55 2.85
CA GLN A 179 -45.95 -6.56 3.71
C GLN A 179 -44.79 -7.19 2.95
N ALA A 180 -43.57 -6.87 3.36
CA ALA A 180 -42.37 -7.24 2.60
C ALA A 180 -42.49 -6.80 1.13
N LEU A 181 -42.46 -7.76 0.20
CA LEU A 181 -42.55 -7.53 -1.25
C LEU A 181 -44.00 -7.48 -1.77
N TYR A 182 -45.00 -7.77 -0.94
CA TYR A 182 -46.40 -7.88 -1.34
C TYR A 182 -47.24 -6.66 -0.94
N ARG A 183 -48.27 -6.36 -1.74
CA ARG A 183 -49.23 -5.27 -1.48
C ARG A 183 -50.39 -5.82 -0.66
N LYS A 184 -50.63 -5.29 0.55
CA LYS A 184 -51.82 -5.64 1.37
C LYS A 184 -53.10 -5.07 0.77
N LYS A 185 -53.03 -3.85 0.24
CA LYS A 185 -54.16 -3.12 -0.36
C LYS A 185 -53.73 -2.58 -1.73
N PRO A 186 -54.07 -3.24 -2.85
CA PRO A 186 -53.51 -2.93 -4.17
C PRO A 186 -53.91 -1.54 -4.69
N ARG A 187 -55.17 -1.12 -4.48
CA ARG A 187 -55.66 0.18 -4.96
C ARG A 187 -54.93 1.35 -4.30
N THR A 188 -54.84 1.38 -2.97
CA THR A 188 -54.15 2.47 -2.25
C THR A 188 -52.64 2.42 -2.46
N ALA A 189 -52.05 1.23 -2.57
CA ALA A 189 -50.63 1.07 -2.89
C ALA A 189 -50.29 1.63 -4.28
N ASN A 190 -51.18 1.50 -5.27
CA ASN A 190 -50.96 2.05 -6.61
C ASN A 190 -51.03 3.59 -6.61
N ILE A 191 -52.05 4.17 -5.96
CA ILE A 191 -52.19 5.64 -5.89
C ILE A 191 -51.00 6.26 -5.14
N THR A 192 -50.65 5.71 -3.98
CA THR A 192 -49.49 6.18 -3.20
C THR A 192 -48.17 5.98 -3.95
N GLY A 193 -48.04 4.89 -4.70
CA GLY A 193 -46.92 4.65 -5.61
C GLY A 193 -46.80 5.73 -6.69
N LEU A 194 -47.91 6.10 -7.34
CA LEU A 194 -47.95 7.16 -8.35
C LEU A 194 -47.58 8.53 -7.75
N CYS A 195 -48.16 8.89 -6.60
CA CYS A 195 -47.80 10.14 -5.91
C CYS A 195 -46.30 10.18 -5.54
N LEU A 196 -45.74 9.05 -5.13
CA LEU A 196 -44.32 8.95 -4.81
C LEU A 196 -43.42 8.92 -6.05
N MET A 197 -43.93 8.63 -7.25
CA MET A 197 -43.13 8.64 -8.48
C MET A 197 -42.59 10.04 -8.80
N CYS A 198 -43.44 11.08 -8.76
CA CYS A 198 -42.97 12.46 -8.99
C CYS A 198 -41.87 12.86 -8.00
N TRP A 199 -42.04 12.49 -6.72
CA TRP A 199 -41.01 12.71 -5.69
C TRP A 199 -39.74 11.89 -5.95
N ASN A 200 -39.87 10.66 -6.44
CA ASN A 200 -38.74 9.80 -6.81
C ASN A 200 -37.96 10.37 -7.99
N ILE A 201 -38.62 10.94 -9.00
CA ILE A 201 -37.96 11.54 -10.17
C ILE A 201 -37.11 12.74 -9.72
N ALA A 202 -37.69 13.66 -8.94
CA ALA A 202 -36.97 14.83 -8.42
C ALA A 202 -35.76 14.43 -7.56
N LEU A 203 -35.92 13.45 -6.67
CA LEU A 203 -34.81 12.97 -5.86
C LEU A 203 -33.79 12.13 -6.64
N GLY A 204 -34.20 11.50 -7.75
CA GLY A 204 -33.31 10.73 -8.62
C GLY A 204 -32.17 11.60 -9.16
N ALA A 205 -32.46 12.84 -9.56
CA ALA A 205 -31.44 13.80 -9.97
C ALA A 205 -30.45 14.12 -8.84
N GLY A 206 -30.97 14.35 -7.62
CA GLY A 206 -30.14 14.57 -6.43
C GLY A 206 -29.25 13.38 -6.07
N VAL A 207 -29.76 12.15 -6.20
CA VAL A 207 -28.98 10.92 -5.99
C VAL A 207 -27.87 10.78 -7.02
N MET A 208 -28.11 11.13 -8.28
CA MET A 208 -27.06 11.12 -9.31
C MET A 208 -25.96 12.15 -9.04
N LEU A 209 -26.34 13.37 -8.64
CA LEU A 209 -25.37 14.39 -8.24
C LEU A 209 -24.57 13.94 -7.02
N GLY A 210 -25.25 13.39 -6.00
CA GLY A 210 -24.59 12.83 -4.82
C GLY A 210 -23.62 11.70 -5.17
N ARG A 211 -23.99 10.82 -6.09
CA ARG A 211 -23.14 9.74 -6.60
C ARG A 211 -21.93 10.30 -7.35
N LEU A 212 -22.10 11.33 -8.16
CA LEU A 212 -21.00 12.00 -8.85
C LEU A 212 -20.02 12.61 -7.83
N THR A 213 -20.51 13.32 -6.83
CA THR A 213 -19.68 13.89 -5.75
C THR A 213 -18.96 12.79 -4.96
N GLN A 214 -19.65 11.70 -4.63
CA GLN A 214 -19.04 10.53 -3.98
C GLN A 214 -17.94 9.92 -4.84
N PHE A 215 -18.13 9.80 -6.16
CA PHE A 215 -17.10 9.31 -7.06
C PHE A 215 -15.90 10.26 -7.15
N LEU A 216 -16.12 11.57 -7.20
CA LEU A 216 -15.03 12.56 -7.21
C LEU A 216 -14.23 12.52 -5.90
N LEU A 217 -14.92 12.43 -4.75
CA LEU A 217 -14.26 12.30 -3.45
C LEU A 217 -13.56 10.95 -3.29
N ALA A 218 -14.19 9.86 -3.74
CA ALA A 218 -13.57 8.53 -3.75
C ALA A 218 -12.34 8.52 -4.66
N ALA A 219 -12.41 9.11 -5.85
CA ALA A 219 -11.26 9.27 -6.74
C ALA A 219 -10.14 10.06 -6.05
N ALA A 220 -10.48 11.15 -5.36
CA ALA A 220 -9.51 11.95 -4.62
C ALA A 220 -8.81 11.17 -3.49
N PHE A 221 -9.55 10.33 -2.77
CA PHE A 221 -8.99 9.47 -1.73
C PHE A 221 -8.18 8.30 -2.32
N TRP A 222 -8.69 7.67 -3.38
CA TRP A 222 -8.06 6.50 -3.99
C TRP A 222 -6.81 6.85 -4.79
N ILE A 223 -6.71 8.06 -5.37
CA ILE A 223 -5.49 8.48 -6.08
C ILE A 223 -4.27 8.47 -5.15
N GLY A 224 -4.49 8.70 -3.84
CA GLY A 224 -3.46 8.66 -2.81
C GLY A 224 -3.09 7.26 -2.33
N ARG A 225 -3.82 6.23 -2.76
CA ARG A 225 -3.61 4.83 -2.37
C ARG A 225 -2.98 4.05 -3.51
N THR A 226 -1.78 3.53 -3.26
CA THR A 226 -1.09 2.65 -4.21
C THR A 226 -1.43 1.17 -4.01
N ASP A 227 -2.12 0.83 -2.92
CA ASP A 227 -2.37 -0.53 -2.46
C ASP A 227 -3.72 -1.10 -2.92
N ALA A 228 -4.65 -0.24 -3.32
CA ALA A 228 -5.98 -0.60 -3.78
C ALA A 228 -6.20 -0.15 -5.22
N GLN A 229 -6.89 -0.97 -6.00
CA GLN A 229 -7.32 -0.61 -7.34
C GLN A 229 -8.52 0.34 -7.25
N PHE A 230 -8.45 1.46 -7.96
CA PHE A 230 -9.54 2.41 -8.14
C PHE A 230 -10.48 1.96 -9.26
N LEU A 231 -9.91 1.46 -10.37
CA LEU A 231 -10.66 0.92 -11.49
C LEU A 231 -10.60 -0.59 -11.49
N ASP A 232 -11.66 -1.23 -11.97
CA ASP A 232 -11.65 -2.66 -12.20
C ASP A 232 -10.56 -3.03 -13.24
N GLU A 233 -9.91 -4.18 -13.05
CA GLU A 233 -8.81 -4.63 -13.91
C GLU A 233 -9.20 -4.81 -15.38
N ASP A 234 -10.50 -5.03 -15.63
CA ASP A 234 -11.02 -5.27 -16.97
C ASP A 234 -11.41 -3.95 -17.67
N VAL A 235 -11.40 -2.81 -16.96
CA VAL A 235 -11.66 -1.48 -17.55
C VAL A 235 -10.42 -0.99 -18.29
N LYS A 236 -10.44 -1.14 -19.62
CA LYS A 236 -9.41 -0.65 -20.53
C LYS A 236 -10.02 0.38 -21.48
N LEU A 237 -9.43 1.57 -21.53
CA LEU A 237 -9.81 2.58 -22.53
C LEU A 237 -8.80 2.51 -23.68
N LEU A 238 -9.28 2.20 -24.89
CA LEU A 238 -8.42 2.06 -26.08
C LEU A 238 -7.26 1.06 -25.88
N GLY A 239 -7.50 -0.02 -25.13
CA GLY A 239 -6.49 -1.03 -24.80
C GLY A 239 -5.50 -0.63 -23.69
N TYR A 240 -5.53 0.62 -23.22
CA TYR A 240 -4.73 1.09 -22.10
C TYR A 240 -5.46 0.88 -20.77
N GLY A 241 -4.81 0.20 -19.84
CA GLY A 241 -5.27 0.09 -18.44
C GLY A 241 -4.70 1.24 -17.63
N PHE A 242 -5.57 2.08 -17.06
CA PHE A 242 -5.19 3.30 -16.33
C PHE A 242 -4.58 3.04 -14.95
N ASP A 243 -4.96 1.95 -14.29
CA ASP A 243 -4.58 1.68 -12.90
C ASP A 243 -3.61 0.49 -12.77
N LYS A 244 -2.36 0.71 -13.20
CA LYS A 244 -1.28 -0.29 -13.06
C LYS A 244 -0.54 -0.20 -11.73
N ILE A 245 -0.81 0.83 -10.92
CA ILE A 245 -0.04 1.11 -9.70
C ILE A 245 -0.27 0.01 -8.67
N ALA A 246 -1.52 -0.36 -8.41
CA ALA A 246 -1.85 -1.43 -7.47
C ALA A 246 -1.30 -2.81 -7.91
N ILE A 247 -1.20 -3.05 -9.22
CA ILE A 247 -0.54 -4.25 -9.76
C ILE A 247 0.94 -4.23 -9.40
N ASN A 248 1.63 -3.11 -9.63
CA ASN A 248 3.05 -2.98 -9.29
C ASN A 248 3.29 -3.09 -7.79
N PHE A 249 2.39 -2.56 -6.96
CA PHE A 249 2.42 -2.74 -5.50
C PHE A 249 2.34 -4.22 -5.11
N ARG A 250 1.41 -5.00 -5.69
CA ARG A 250 1.35 -6.45 -5.45
C ARG A 250 2.61 -7.17 -5.90
N LYS A 251 3.24 -6.74 -7.00
CA LYS A 251 4.52 -7.31 -7.47
C LYS A 251 5.63 -7.10 -6.45
N ASP A 252 5.70 -5.94 -5.82
CA ASP A 252 6.69 -5.63 -4.79
C ASP A 252 6.55 -6.54 -3.57
N ILE A 253 5.32 -6.73 -3.10
CA ILE A 253 5.04 -7.68 -2.02
C ILE A 253 5.45 -9.10 -2.44
N LEU A 254 5.08 -9.53 -3.64
CA LEU A 254 5.39 -10.88 -4.12
C LEU A 254 6.91 -11.11 -4.26
N VAL A 255 7.66 -10.12 -4.75
CA VAL A 255 9.12 -10.21 -4.84
C VAL A 255 9.74 -10.25 -3.45
N THR A 256 9.25 -9.42 -2.53
CA THR A 256 9.71 -9.44 -1.14
C THR A 256 9.42 -10.79 -0.47
N GLU A 257 8.20 -11.32 -0.62
CA GLU A 257 7.82 -12.63 -0.10
C GLU A 257 8.56 -13.79 -0.78
N ALA A 258 8.89 -13.67 -2.07
CA ALA A 258 9.64 -14.71 -2.78
C ALA A 258 11.09 -14.83 -2.26
N HIS A 259 11.70 -13.72 -1.84
CA HIS A 259 13.09 -13.70 -1.38
C HIS A 259 13.22 -13.80 0.15
N ARG A 260 12.21 -13.36 0.91
CA ARG A 260 12.24 -13.28 2.38
C ARG A 260 10.96 -13.83 3.00
N HIS A 261 10.66 -15.09 2.73
CA HIS A 261 9.50 -15.73 3.31
C HIS A 261 9.81 -16.19 4.74
N PRO A 262 9.15 -15.68 5.80
CA PRO A 262 9.54 -15.95 7.18
C PRO A 262 9.55 -17.44 7.54
N PHE A 263 8.67 -18.24 6.94
CA PHE A 263 8.68 -19.68 7.15
C PHE A 263 9.87 -20.37 6.47
N LEU A 264 10.26 -19.91 5.28
CA LEU A 264 11.43 -20.48 4.59
C LEU A 264 12.72 -20.08 5.32
N ASP A 265 12.81 -18.84 5.79
CA ASP A 265 13.95 -18.36 6.57
C ASP A 265 14.08 -19.14 7.89
N ARG A 266 12.98 -19.36 8.61
CA ARG A 266 12.98 -20.18 9.84
C ARG A 266 13.35 -21.63 9.56
N ILE A 267 12.81 -22.24 8.50
CA ILE A 267 13.13 -23.63 8.14
C ILE A 267 14.60 -23.74 7.70
N GLY A 268 15.09 -22.80 6.90
CA GLY A 268 16.49 -22.70 6.48
C GLY A 268 17.42 -22.56 7.68
N GLY A 269 17.10 -21.65 8.60
CA GLY A 269 17.83 -21.48 9.85
C GLY A 269 17.84 -22.74 10.73
N MET A 270 16.69 -23.41 10.88
CA MET A 270 16.63 -24.70 11.59
C MET A 270 17.48 -25.78 10.92
N TYR A 271 17.58 -25.76 9.59
CA TYR A 271 18.42 -26.70 8.83
C TYR A 271 19.90 -26.41 9.04
N LEU A 272 20.31 -25.14 8.97
CA LEU A 272 21.68 -24.71 9.24
C LEU A 272 22.09 -25.01 10.69
N MET A 273 21.20 -24.82 11.66
CA MET A 273 21.44 -25.17 13.06
C MET A 273 21.59 -26.69 13.24
N ARG A 274 20.77 -27.51 12.58
CA ARG A 274 20.97 -28.97 12.58
C ARG A 274 22.31 -29.36 11.99
N TYR A 275 22.76 -28.62 10.98
CA TYR A 275 24.04 -28.84 10.36
C TYR A 275 25.20 -28.49 11.32
N ALA A 276 25.14 -27.35 12.01
CA ALA A 276 26.18 -26.89 12.93
C ALA A 276 26.33 -27.77 14.19
N TYR A 277 25.21 -28.17 14.80
CA TYR A 277 25.19 -28.89 16.08
C TYR A 277 25.01 -30.41 15.93
N GLY A 278 24.95 -30.93 14.70
CA GLY A 278 24.87 -32.36 14.43
C GLY A 278 23.68 -33.05 15.10
N HIS A 279 23.93 -34.16 15.78
CA HIS A 279 22.87 -34.97 16.40
C HIS A 279 22.22 -34.32 17.62
N GLU A 280 22.88 -33.34 18.25
CA GLU A 280 22.43 -32.68 19.48
C GLU A 280 21.25 -31.72 19.23
N PHE A 281 21.03 -31.28 17.99
CA PHE A 281 19.96 -30.32 17.67
C PHE A 281 18.62 -31.00 17.27
N GLY A 282 17.76 -31.21 18.26
CA GLY A 282 16.38 -31.69 18.12
C GLY A 282 16.25 -33.20 17.89
N SER A 283 15.02 -33.71 17.93
CA SER A 283 14.73 -35.14 17.78
C SER A 283 14.91 -35.65 16.35
N ASN A 284 15.26 -36.94 16.21
CA ASN A 284 15.43 -37.59 14.91
C ASN A 284 14.16 -37.53 14.04
N ALA A 285 12.97 -37.64 14.65
CA ALA A 285 11.69 -37.51 13.97
C ALA A 285 11.52 -36.11 13.36
N GLY A 286 11.83 -35.05 14.13
CA GLY A 286 11.79 -33.67 13.63
C GLY A 286 12.87 -33.38 12.58
N ALA A 287 14.01 -34.06 12.62
CA ALA A 287 15.04 -33.94 11.59
C ALA A 287 14.59 -34.53 10.23
N ARG A 288 13.88 -35.67 10.24
CA ARG A 288 13.36 -36.31 9.03
C ARG A 288 12.25 -35.47 8.37
N TRP A 289 11.31 -34.94 9.15
CA TRP A 289 10.27 -34.03 8.63
C TRP A 289 10.85 -32.76 8.02
N ARG A 290 11.84 -32.14 8.67
CA ARG A 290 12.56 -30.98 8.13
C ARG A 290 13.28 -31.32 6.81
N GLN A 291 13.91 -32.49 6.71
CA GLN A 291 14.53 -32.93 5.47
C GLN A 291 13.52 -33.15 4.33
N LEU A 292 12.35 -33.73 4.63
CA LEU A 292 11.28 -33.89 3.65
C LEU A 292 10.78 -32.52 3.14
N PHE A 293 10.55 -31.58 4.05
CA PHE A 293 10.13 -30.22 3.72
C PHE A 293 11.19 -29.48 2.89
N CYS A 294 12.46 -29.50 3.30
CA CYS A 294 13.55 -28.90 2.51
C CYS A 294 13.69 -29.59 1.14
N ALA A 295 13.53 -30.91 1.08
CA ALA A 295 13.59 -31.65 -0.18
C ALA A 295 12.45 -31.30 -1.14
N ALA A 296 11.27 -30.97 -0.63
CA ALA A 296 10.09 -30.61 -1.40
C ALA A 296 10.09 -29.13 -1.81
N LEU A 297 10.41 -28.22 -0.89
CA LEU A 297 10.36 -26.77 -1.13
C LEU A 297 11.64 -26.21 -1.75
N MET A 298 12.79 -26.83 -1.48
CA MET A 298 14.10 -26.35 -1.92
C MET A 298 14.91 -27.48 -2.57
N PRO A 299 14.45 -28.06 -3.69
CA PRO A 299 15.09 -29.23 -4.30
C PRO A 299 16.56 -28.99 -4.69
N TRP A 300 16.97 -27.74 -4.93
CA TRP A 300 18.36 -27.39 -5.21
C TRP A 300 19.31 -27.70 -4.03
N PHE A 301 18.85 -27.71 -2.78
CA PHE A 301 19.67 -28.11 -1.63
C PHE A 301 20.11 -29.58 -1.69
N LYS A 302 19.35 -30.46 -2.39
CA LYS A 302 19.78 -31.85 -2.60
C LYS A 302 21.10 -31.93 -3.36
N LYS A 303 21.31 -31.03 -4.33
CA LYS A 303 22.55 -30.94 -5.11
C LYS A 303 23.74 -30.68 -4.19
N PHE A 304 23.62 -29.69 -3.29
CA PHE A 304 24.67 -29.38 -2.32
C PHE A 304 24.92 -30.49 -1.30
N ARG A 305 23.90 -31.23 -0.89
CA ARG A 305 24.06 -32.39 0.02
C ARG A 305 24.79 -33.56 -0.65
N SER A 306 24.46 -33.85 -1.90
CA SER A 306 25.14 -34.92 -2.66
C SER A 306 26.64 -34.66 -2.81
N LEU A 307 27.02 -33.40 -3.05
CA LEU A 307 28.42 -32.99 -3.19
C LEU A 307 29.22 -33.19 -1.89
N ARG A 308 28.59 -33.01 -0.73
CA ARG A 308 29.27 -33.19 0.57
C ARG A 308 29.39 -34.64 0.99
N ASN A 309 28.38 -35.45 0.68
CA ASN A 309 28.47 -36.90 0.86
C ASN A 309 29.60 -37.45 -0.02
N LEU A 310 29.73 -36.95 -1.25
CA LEU A 310 30.85 -37.27 -2.13
C LEU A 310 32.19 -36.83 -1.53
N GLU A 311 32.31 -35.58 -1.05
CA GLU A 311 33.52 -35.09 -0.35
C GLU A 311 33.90 -36.03 0.80
N ARG A 312 32.95 -36.41 1.65
CA ARG A 312 33.20 -37.31 2.79
C ARG A 312 33.64 -38.71 2.35
N VAL A 313 32.99 -39.30 1.34
CA VAL A 313 33.37 -40.61 0.80
C VAL A 313 34.79 -40.55 0.21
N LEU A 314 35.14 -39.45 -0.46
CA LEU A 314 36.48 -39.22 -1.01
C LEU A 314 37.52 -39.03 0.10
N GLU A 315 37.19 -38.32 1.18
CA GLU A 315 38.06 -38.18 2.35
C GLU A 315 38.28 -39.53 3.06
N GLU A 316 37.22 -40.34 3.22
CA GLU A 316 37.30 -41.67 3.82
C GLU A 316 38.15 -42.63 2.97
N LYS A 317 37.98 -42.63 1.64
CA LYS A 317 38.86 -43.38 0.71
C LYS A 317 40.31 -42.91 0.80
N ALA A 318 40.55 -41.61 0.87
CA ALA A 318 41.90 -41.05 0.93
C ALA A 318 42.60 -41.46 2.23
N ALA A 319 41.88 -41.39 3.36
CA ALA A 319 42.38 -41.85 4.65
C ALA A 319 42.68 -43.37 4.65
N ALA A 320 41.79 -44.18 4.07
CA ALA A 320 41.98 -45.63 3.97
C ALA A 320 43.18 -46.03 3.08
N SER A 321 43.53 -45.22 2.08
CA SER A 321 44.70 -45.44 1.22
C SER A 321 46.04 -45.09 1.88
N LEU A 322 46.02 -44.30 2.96
CA LEU A 322 47.22 -43.89 3.71
C LEU A 322 47.61 -44.89 4.81
N VAL A 323 46.76 -45.87 5.12
CA VAL A 323 47.07 -46.92 6.10
C VAL A 323 47.97 -47.96 5.44
N GLU A 324 49.21 -48.09 5.90
CA GLU A 324 50.17 -49.07 5.39
C GLU A 324 49.61 -50.51 5.44
N GLY A 325 49.68 -51.23 4.32
CA GLY A 325 49.14 -52.59 4.18
C GLY A 325 47.66 -52.68 3.78
N SER A 326 46.98 -51.55 3.55
CA SER A 326 45.59 -51.52 3.09
C SER A 326 45.44 -52.04 1.64
N SER A 327 44.54 -53.00 1.44
CA SER A 327 44.12 -53.48 0.11
C SER A 327 43.02 -52.62 -0.52
N ALA A 328 42.68 -51.47 0.08
CA ALA A 328 41.63 -50.60 -0.43
C ALA A 328 42.05 -49.96 -1.78
N PRO A 329 41.14 -49.87 -2.77
CA PRO A 329 41.43 -49.20 -4.02
C PRO A 329 41.72 -47.72 -3.75
N GLY A 330 42.90 -47.25 -4.17
CA GLY A 330 43.31 -45.85 -4.08
C GLY A 330 42.38 -44.93 -4.87
N LEU A 331 42.38 -43.62 -4.53
CA LEU A 331 41.61 -42.65 -5.31
C LEU A 331 42.11 -42.61 -6.76
N THR A 332 41.17 -42.57 -7.69
CA THR A 332 41.48 -42.24 -9.07
C THR A 332 41.96 -40.79 -9.20
N VAL A 333 42.68 -40.48 -10.28
CA VAL A 333 43.20 -39.12 -10.54
C VAL A 333 42.05 -38.09 -10.58
N GLU A 334 40.91 -38.46 -11.19
CA GLU A 334 39.72 -37.61 -11.25
C GLU A 334 39.12 -37.34 -9.86
N GLU A 335 39.03 -38.36 -9.01
CA GLU A 335 38.57 -38.23 -7.63
C GLU A 335 39.50 -37.33 -6.80
N MET A 336 40.83 -37.40 -7.01
CA MET A 336 41.79 -36.50 -6.36
C MET A 336 41.63 -35.04 -6.81
N VAL A 337 41.40 -34.81 -8.11
CA VAL A 337 41.15 -33.48 -8.67
C VAL A 337 39.85 -32.89 -8.13
N GLN A 338 38.79 -33.71 -8.01
CA GLN A 338 37.54 -33.28 -7.40
C GLN A 338 37.72 -32.93 -5.92
N LEU A 339 38.39 -33.79 -5.15
CA LEU A 339 38.64 -33.55 -3.73
C LEU A 339 39.49 -32.29 -3.50
N SER A 340 40.51 -32.04 -4.32
CA SER A 340 41.35 -30.84 -4.22
C SER A 340 40.55 -29.57 -4.53
N ALA A 341 39.71 -29.58 -5.56
CA ALA A 341 38.81 -28.48 -5.89
C ALA A 341 37.79 -28.20 -4.78
N PHE A 342 37.26 -29.25 -4.12
CA PHE A 342 36.39 -29.10 -2.95
C PHE A 342 37.11 -28.43 -1.78
N ARG A 343 38.31 -28.92 -1.43
CA ARG A 343 39.13 -28.33 -0.36
C ARG A 343 39.48 -26.87 -0.63
N GLN A 344 39.75 -26.52 -1.87
CA GLN A 344 40.07 -25.14 -2.28
C GLN A 344 38.84 -24.22 -2.14
N ARG A 345 37.65 -24.66 -2.59
CA ARG A 345 36.40 -23.92 -2.38
C ARG A 345 36.05 -23.77 -0.90
N ARG A 346 36.25 -24.82 -0.10
CA ARG A 346 36.03 -24.79 1.34
C ARG A 346 36.96 -23.81 2.05
N LYS A 347 38.25 -23.79 1.69
CA LYS A 347 39.20 -22.79 2.20
C LYS A 347 38.78 -21.36 1.84
N ALA A 348 38.25 -21.14 0.63
CA ALA A 348 37.74 -19.82 0.23
C ALA A 348 36.47 -19.40 1.01
N LEU A 349 35.58 -20.34 1.32
CA LEU A 349 34.35 -20.08 2.10
C LEU A 349 34.57 -19.92 3.61
N VAL A 350 35.64 -20.51 4.16
CA VAL A 350 35.98 -20.47 5.59
C VAL A 350 37.01 -19.35 5.89
N SER A 351 37.18 -18.39 4.98
CA SER A 351 38.27 -17.39 5.02
C SER A 351 38.16 -16.29 6.09
N THR A 352 37.26 -16.38 7.07
CA THR A 352 37.20 -15.44 8.20
C THR A 352 37.31 -16.19 9.52
N LYS A 353 38.57 -16.40 9.95
CA LYS A 353 39.16 -16.25 11.29
C LYS A 353 38.36 -16.43 12.60
N ASP A 354 37.19 -17.05 12.61
CA ASP A 354 36.53 -17.42 13.86
C ASP A 354 36.71 -18.92 14.10
N GLU A 355 37.46 -19.25 15.16
CA GLU A 355 37.49 -20.60 15.71
C GLU A 355 36.04 -21.08 15.92
N PRO A 356 35.69 -22.32 15.52
CA PRO A 356 34.37 -22.84 15.82
C PRO A 356 34.14 -22.75 17.34
N PRO A 357 32.96 -22.25 17.80
CA PRO A 357 32.71 -22.06 19.22
C PRO A 357 32.97 -23.35 19.98
N LYS A 358 33.73 -23.25 21.07
CA LYS A 358 34.06 -24.40 21.92
C LYS A 358 32.76 -25.03 22.42
N ARG A 359 32.70 -26.37 22.38
CA ARG A 359 31.56 -27.17 22.88
C ARG A 359 31.12 -26.66 24.26
N GLY A 360 29.95 -26.03 24.35
CA GLY A 360 29.36 -25.53 25.61
C GLY A 360 28.95 -24.05 25.58
N GLU A 361 29.49 -23.23 24.69
CA GLU A 361 29.08 -21.83 24.55
C GLU A 361 27.97 -21.70 23.51
N TYR A 362 26.72 -21.62 23.97
CA TYR A 362 25.64 -21.18 23.10
C TYR A 362 25.80 -19.69 22.83
N PRO A 363 25.78 -19.23 21.57
CA PRO A 363 25.73 -17.81 21.29
C PRO A 363 24.47 -17.24 21.94
N THR A 364 24.67 -16.14 22.66
CA THR A 364 23.58 -15.39 23.27
C THR A 364 22.59 -14.93 22.20
N VAL A 365 21.35 -14.62 22.58
CA VAL A 365 20.29 -14.26 21.62
C VAL A 365 20.72 -13.09 20.72
N SER A 366 21.57 -12.17 21.20
CA SER A 366 22.18 -11.10 20.41
C SER A 366 23.19 -11.62 19.37
N GLN A 367 24.08 -12.54 19.74
CA GLN A 367 25.09 -13.13 18.83
C GLN A 367 24.47 -13.99 17.71
N ARG A 368 23.29 -14.58 17.94
CA ARG A 368 22.55 -15.29 16.87
C ARG A 368 22.07 -14.37 15.74
N GLY A 369 21.85 -13.08 16.05
CA GLY A 369 21.49 -12.09 15.04
C GLY A 369 22.65 -11.77 14.09
N GLU A 370 23.86 -11.63 14.62
CA GLU A 370 25.06 -11.33 13.84
C GLU A 370 25.50 -12.50 12.96
N TYR A 371 25.41 -13.73 13.47
CA TYR A 371 25.75 -14.95 12.70
C TYR A 371 24.79 -15.22 11.53
N MET A 372 23.54 -14.78 11.62
CA MET A 372 22.57 -14.89 10.52
C MET A 372 22.70 -13.73 9.52
N ALA A 373 23.34 -12.64 9.90
CA ALA A 373 23.56 -11.47 9.04
C ALA A 373 24.81 -11.59 8.16
N SER A 374 25.72 -12.53 8.46
CA SER A 374 26.96 -12.78 7.71
C SER A 374 26.85 -13.86 6.62
N PHE A 375 25.71 -14.55 6.53
CA PHE A 375 25.34 -15.46 5.44
C PHE A 375 24.32 -14.80 4.52
#